data_AF-A0A212DI86-F1
#
_entry.id   AF-A0A212DI86-F1
#
_cell.length_a   1.000
_cell.length_b   1.000
_cell.length_c   1.000
_cell.angle_alpha   90.00
_cell.angle_beta   90.00
_cell.angle_gamma   90.00
#
_symmetry.space_group_name_H-M   'P 1'
#
loop_
_entity.id
_entity.type
_entity.pdbx_description
1 polymer ?
#
loop_
_entity_poly.entity_id
_entity_poly.type
_entity_poly.pdbx_seq_one_letter_code
_entity_poly.pdbx_strand_id
1 'polypeptide(L)'
;MLSTNFCLLLCRTQVDPRGQAERVLDAPLCLEDCERWWADCRTSHTCKSNWLGGWAWSRGKPRCPERASCRPFPHHFPTPAHLCERIWSGSFRASPERRGSGRCLQKWFEPTQGNPNAEVARRLASPARSWARCPALLAFTLLLPLLS
;
A
#
# COMPACT_ATOMS: atom_id res chain seq x y z
N MET A 1 -20.89 4.19 -8.79
CA MET A 1 -19.72 4.57 -9.61
C MET A 1 -18.75 5.36 -8.73
N LEU A 2 -17.66 4.73 -8.26
CA LEU A 2 -16.62 5.37 -7.44
C LEU A 2 -15.74 6.30 -8.31
N SER A 3 -16.34 7.35 -8.85
CA SER A 3 -15.65 8.38 -9.64
C SER A 3 -15.73 9.70 -8.89
N THR A 4 -14.66 10.02 -8.15
CA THR A 4 -14.15 11.41 -8.05
C THR A 4 -12.76 11.39 -7.42
N ASN A 5 -11.74 11.24 -8.26
CA ASN A 5 -10.38 11.75 -8.11
C ASN A 5 -9.78 11.86 -6.68
N PHE A 6 -9.22 10.76 -6.16
CA PHE A 6 -8.26 10.81 -5.04
C PHE A 6 -7.01 11.67 -5.35
N CYS A 7 -6.79 12.00 -6.62
CA CYS A 7 -5.70 12.85 -7.10
C CYS A 7 -5.95 14.35 -6.92
N LEU A 8 -7.21 14.79 -6.77
CA LEU A 8 -7.59 16.22 -6.78
C LEU A 8 -7.21 16.98 -5.50
N LEU A 9 -6.44 16.36 -4.63
CA LEU A 9 -5.95 17.01 -3.44
C LEU A 9 -4.62 17.70 -3.75
N LEU A 10 -4.66 19.05 -3.62
CA LEU A 10 -3.65 19.88 -2.93
C LEU A 10 -3.16 21.16 -3.62
N CYS A 11 -3.83 21.63 -4.68
CA CYS A 11 -3.68 23.03 -5.08
C CYS A 11 -5.02 23.81 -5.18
N ARG A 12 -6.18 23.20 -4.86
CA ARG A 12 -7.47 23.93 -4.71
C ARG A 12 -8.44 23.53 -3.58
N THR A 13 -8.37 22.35 -2.97
CA THR A 13 -9.29 21.99 -1.86
C THR A 13 -8.67 21.02 -0.83
N GLN A 14 -9.50 20.67 0.16
CA GLN A 14 -9.24 20.40 1.57
C GLN A 14 -9.30 18.89 1.85
N VAL A 15 -8.48 18.35 2.74
CA VAL A 15 -8.57 16.94 3.20
C VAL A 15 -8.54 16.87 4.72
N ASP A 16 -9.29 15.95 5.32
CA ASP A 16 -9.30 15.69 6.77
C ASP A 16 -8.34 14.53 7.08
N PRO A 17 -7.25 14.74 7.84
CA PRO A 17 -6.24 13.73 8.12
C PRO A 17 -6.36 13.12 9.53
N ARG A 18 -7.55 13.07 10.16
CA ARG A 18 -7.70 12.44 11.48
C ARG A 18 -7.19 11.00 11.49
N GLY A 19 -6.14 10.76 12.28
CA GLY A 19 -5.35 9.52 12.32
C GLY A 19 -6.01 8.39 13.11
N GLN A 20 -5.79 7.16 12.64
CA GLN A 20 -6.10 5.93 13.36
C GLN A 20 -4.85 5.46 14.13
N ALA A 21 -5.04 4.86 15.31
CA ALA A 21 -3.94 4.37 16.17
C ALA A 21 -3.22 3.14 15.57
N GLU A 22 -3.90 2.38 14.72
CA GLU A 22 -3.34 1.24 14.00
C GLU A 22 -3.13 1.60 12.52
N ARG A 23 -2.04 1.09 11.92
CA ARG A 23 -1.70 1.36 10.53
C ARG A 23 -1.35 0.07 9.79
N VAL A 24 -1.93 -0.08 8.61
CA VAL A 24 -1.53 -1.10 7.64
C VAL A 24 -0.15 -0.73 7.07
N LEU A 25 0.78 -1.68 7.08
CA LEU A 25 2.13 -1.56 6.51
C LEU A 25 2.31 -2.57 5.38
N ASP A 26 3.02 -2.17 4.33
CA ASP A 26 3.48 -3.05 3.24
C ASP A 26 2.36 -3.92 2.61
N ALA A 27 1.12 -3.44 2.64
CA ALA A 27 0.00 -4.15 2.05
C ALA A 27 0.21 -4.25 0.52
N PRO A 28 0.23 -5.46 -0.08
CA PRO A 28 0.58 -5.62 -1.48
C PRO A 28 -0.55 -5.09 -2.36
N LEU A 29 -0.39 -3.93 -2.98
CA LEU A 29 -1.37 -3.36 -3.89
C LEU A 29 -1.18 -3.94 -5.30
N CYS A 30 -2.26 -4.36 -5.95
CA CYS A 30 -2.19 -4.94 -7.29
C CYS A 30 -1.57 -3.99 -8.32
N LEU A 31 -0.88 -4.57 -9.31
CA LEU A 31 -0.16 -3.84 -10.35
C LEU A 31 -1.06 -2.82 -11.05
N GLU A 32 -2.22 -3.28 -11.57
CA GLU A 32 -3.12 -2.43 -12.33
C GLU A 32 -3.72 -1.30 -11.47
N ASP A 33 -3.96 -1.54 -10.18
CA ASP A 33 -4.45 -0.51 -9.27
C ASP A 33 -3.39 0.57 -9.06
N CYS A 34 -2.14 0.18 -8.86
CA CYS A 34 -1.06 1.14 -8.65
C CYS A 34 -0.79 1.99 -9.91
N GLU A 35 -0.72 1.34 -11.07
CA GLU A 35 -0.53 2.00 -12.38
C GLU A 35 -1.69 2.92 -12.73
N ARG A 36 -2.93 2.45 -12.56
CA ARG A 36 -4.13 3.24 -12.86
C ARG A 36 -4.21 4.47 -11.97
N TRP A 37 -3.94 4.31 -10.67
CA TRP A 37 -3.92 5.45 -9.75
C TRP A 37 -2.96 6.54 -10.22
N TRP A 38 -1.73 6.15 -10.54
CA TRP A 38 -0.71 7.08 -10.98
C TRP A 38 -1.07 7.75 -12.30
N ALA A 39 -1.59 6.99 -13.26
CA ALA A 39 -2.02 7.50 -14.55
C ALA A 39 -3.16 8.53 -14.42
N ASP A 40 -4.16 8.25 -13.57
CA ASP A 40 -5.27 9.17 -13.30
C ASP A 40 -4.78 10.47 -12.61
N CYS A 41 -3.70 10.41 -11.83
CA CYS A 41 -3.13 11.58 -11.15
C CYS A 41 -2.13 12.39 -11.99
N ARG A 42 -1.69 11.91 -13.16
CA ARG A 42 -0.53 12.48 -13.88
C ARG A 42 -0.63 13.97 -14.23
N THR A 43 -1.85 14.47 -14.42
CA THR A 43 -2.14 15.88 -14.77
C THR A 43 -2.45 16.74 -13.54
N SER A 44 -2.59 16.11 -12.37
CA SER A 44 -2.83 16.79 -11.10
C SER A 44 -1.54 17.45 -10.58
N HIS A 45 -1.66 18.19 -9.49
CA HIS A 45 -0.55 18.85 -8.82
C HIS A 45 -0.57 18.54 -7.33
N THR A 46 0.60 18.51 -6.72
CA THR A 46 0.77 18.40 -5.27
C THR A 46 2.03 19.15 -4.86
N CYS A 47 2.27 19.24 -3.55
CA CYS A 47 3.46 19.88 -2.98
C CYS A 47 4.24 18.94 -2.05
N LYS A 48 3.78 17.69 -1.90
CA LYS A 48 4.36 16.69 -0.99
C LYS A 48 4.25 15.28 -1.57
N SER A 49 5.25 14.46 -1.26
CA SER A 49 5.33 13.04 -1.60
C SER A 49 4.89 12.09 -0.47
N ASN A 50 4.51 12.62 0.71
CA ASN A 50 3.92 11.87 1.82
C ASN A 50 2.78 12.70 2.41
N TRP A 51 1.58 12.15 2.43
CA TRP A 51 0.35 12.82 2.81
C TRP A 51 -0.15 12.42 4.20
N LEU A 52 0.52 11.46 4.87
CA LEU A 52 0.17 11.04 6.22
C LEU A 52 0.32 12.17 7.24
N GLY A 53 1.26 13.09 7.03
CA GLY A 53 1.52 14.18 7.97
C GLY A 53 2.42 15.29 7.44
N GLY A 54 2.74 16.23 8.33
CA GLY A 54 3.55 17.39 8.01
C GLY A 54 2.84 18.36 7.06
N TRP A 55 1.54 18.51 7.21
CA TRP A 55 0.74 19.56 6.57
C TRP A 55 0.80 20.84 7.42
N ALA A 56 0.84 22.00 6.76
CA ALA A 56 0.45 23.24 7.44
C ALA A 56 -1.07 23.26 7.61
N TRP A 57 -1.57 24.00 8.59
CA TRP A 57 -3.00 24.09 8.88
C TRP A 57 -3.47 25.53 8.80
N SER A 58 -4.56 25.76 8.08
CA SER A 58 -5.19 27.07 7.98
C SER A 58 -6.69 26.92 7.91
N ARG A 59 -7.42 27.58 8.82
CA ARG A 59 -8.89 27.49 8.94
C ARG A 59 -9.39 26.03 9.02
N GLY A 60 -8.70 25.22 9.83
CA GLY A 60 -9.01 23.80 10.04
C GLY A 60 -8.74 22.88 8.85
N LYS A 61 -8.00 23.35 7.83
CA LYS A 61 -7.76 22.62 6.57
C LYS A 61 -6.26 22.49 6.31
N PRO A 62 -5.78 21.34 5.80
CA PRO A 62 -4.38 21.17 5.47
C PRO A 62 -4.02 22.02 4.25
N ARG A 63 -2.79 22.53 4.29
CA ARG A 63 -2.15 23.37 3.28
C ARG A 63 -0.73 22.89 3.07
N CYS A 64 -0.21 23.17 1.88
CA CYS A 64 1.23 23.02 1.62
C CYS A 64 2.03 23.73 2.71
N PRO A 65 3.05 23.06 3.29
CA PRO A 65 3.98 23.69 4.21
C PRO A 65 4.63 24.94 3.61
N GLU A 66 5.13 25.81 4.48
CA GLU A 66 5.90 26.96 4.04
C GLU A 66 7.06 26.51 3.13
N ARG A 67 7.25 27.21 2.01
CA ARG A 67 8.27 26.91 0.97
C ARG A 67 8.03 25.64 0.14
N ALA A 68 6.99 24.84 0.41
CA ALA A 68 6.62 23.73 -0.45
C ALA A 68 5.86 24.23 -1.68
N SER A 69 6.50 24.17 -2.85
CA SER A 69 5.91 24.63 -4.11
C SER A 69 4.96 23.57 -4.70
N CYS A 70 3.79 24.00 -5.19
CA CYS A 70 2.92 23.16 -6.01
C CYS A 70 3.65 22.80 -7.32
N ARG A 71 3.79 21.51 -7.61
CA ARG A 71 4.41 20.97 -8.83
C ARG A 71 3.51 19.89 -9.45
N PRO A 72 3.69 19.56 -10.73
CA PRO A 72 2.98 18.44 -11.36
C PRO A 72 3.16 17.16 -10.55
N PHE A 73 2.12 16.34 -10.47
CA PHE A 73 2.12 15.11 -9.67
C PHE A 73 3.32 14.18 -9.94
N PRO A 74 3.77 13.99 -11.21
CA PRO A 74 4.95 13.18 -11.50
C PRO A 74 6.26 13.72 -10.93
N HIS A 75 6.33 15.01 -10.57
CA HIS A 75 7.50 15.58 -9.89
C HIS A 75 7.69 14.99 -8.47
N HIS A 76 6.59 14.77 -7.75
CA HIS A 76 6.63 14.19 -6.40
C HIS A 76 6.52 12.66 -6.42
N PHE A 77 5.94 12.11 -7.48
CA PHE A 77 5.71 10.68 -7.66
C PHE A 77 6.16 10.26 -9.07
N PRO A 78 7.47 10.03 -9.30
CA PRO A 78 8.00 9.77 -10.64
C PRO A 78 7.52 8.46 -11.25
N THR A 79 7.14 7.47 -10.43
CA THR A 79 6.66 6.16 -10.89
C THR A 79 5.40 5.74 -10.14
N PRO A 80 4.61 4.79 -10.68
CA PRO A 80 3.49 4.20 -9.94
C PRO A 80 3.90 3.64 -8.58
N ALA A 81 4.98 2.86 -8.52
CA ALA A 81 5.48 2.32 -7.26
C ALA A 81 5.81 3.44 -6.24
N HIS A 82 6.45 4.52 -6.69
CA HIS A 82 6.76 5.65 -5.81
C HIS A 82 5.49 6.32 -5.27
N LEU A 83 4.41 6.41 -6.05
CA LEU A 83 3.11 6.84 -5.55
C LEU A 83 2.59 5.91 -4.45
N CYS A 84 2.40 4.64 -4.79
CA CYS A 84 1.73 3.68 -3.92
C CYS A 84 2.47 3.47 -2.60
N GLU A 85 3.80 3.47 -2.63
CA GLU A 85 4.64 3.25 -1.46
C GLU A 85 4.82 4.48 -0.59
N ARG A 86 4.81 5.69 -1.16
CA ARG A 86 5.27 6.89 -0.41
C ARG A 86 4.14 7.78 0.06
N ILE A 87 3.04 7.88 -0.70
CA ILE A 87 1.97 8.83 -0.40
C ILE A 87 1.33 8.59 0.97
N TRP A 88 1.26 7.33 1.42
CA TRP A 88 0.80 6.94 2.75
C TRP A 88 1.92 6.28 3.58
N SER A 89 3.16 6.76 3.41
CA SER A 89 4.29 6.41 4.27
C SER A 89 4.55 4.89 4.43
N GLY A 90 4.50 4.13 3.34
CA GLY A 90 4.72 2.68 3.34
C GLY A 90 3.49 1.86 3.72
N SER A 91 2.28 2.43 3.67
CA SER A 91 1.08 1.64 3.94
C SER A 91 0.78 0.59 2.87
N PHE A 92 1.16 0.88 1.62
CA PHE A 92 1.10 -0.09 0.53
C PHE A 92 2.49 -0.36 -0.01
N ARG A 93 2.66 -1.55 -0.57
CA ARG A 93 3.81 -1.95 -1.39
C ARG A 93 3.32 -2.28 -2.80
N ALA A 94 4.04 -1.84 -3.83
CA ALA A 94 3.69 -2.21 -5.20
C ALA A 94 3.91 -3.71 -5.40
N SER A 95 2.86 -4.44 -5.79
CA SER A 95 2.94 -5.86 -6.10
C SER A 95 3.05 -6.06 -7.61
N PRO A 96 3.86 -7.03 -8.10
CA PRO A 96 3.82 -7.44 -9.49
C PRO A 96 2.56 -8.26 -9.83
N GLU A 97 1.79 -8.65 -8.82
CA GLU A 97 0.60 -9.48 -8.98
C GLU A 97 -0.54 -8.70 -9.62
N ARG A 98 -1.22 -9.37 -10.54
CA ARG A 98 -2.38 -8.82 -11.24
C ARG A 98 -3.64 -8.92 -10.41
N ARG A 99 -4.59 -8.04 -10.70
CA ARG A 99 -5.97 -8.14 -10.18
C ARG A 99 -6.56 -9.54 -10.40
N GLY A 100 -7.35 -10.01 -9.43
CA GLY A 100 -7.96 -11.35 -9.47
C GLY A 100 -7.02 -12.51 -9.11
N SER A 101 -5.71 -12.29 -8.93
CA SER A 101 -4.75 -13.34 -8.55
C SER A 101 -4.97 -13.94 -7.16
N GLY A 102 -5.69 -13.24 -6.27
CA GLY A 102 -5.78 -13.57 -4.85
C GLY A 102 -4.46 -13.38 -4.09
N ARG A 103 -3.48 -12.67 -4.68
CA ARG A 103 -2.15 -12.42 -4.09
C ARG A 103 -1.84 -10.94 -3.85
N CYS A 104 -2.76 -10.04 -4.20
CA CYS A 104 -2.66 -8.61 -3.97
C CYS A 104 -4.03 -8.01 -3.67
N LEU A 105 -4.01 -6.90 -2.94
CA LEU A 105 -5.17 -6.10 -2.60
C LEU A 105 -5.57 -5.24 -3.80
N GLN A 106 -6.86 -5.26 -4.11
CA GLN A 106 -7.50 -4.40 -5.08
C GLN A 106 -8.03 -3.17 -4.36
N LYS A 107 -7.57 -1.99 -4.78
CA LYS A 107 -8.04 -0.70 -4.26
C LYS A 107 -9.45 -0.38 -4.75
N TRP A 108 -9.76 -0.78 -5.98
CA TRP A 108 -11.10 -0.65 -6.55
C TRP A 108 -11.67 -2.00 -6.91
N PHE A 109 -12.90 -2.27 -6.51
CA PHE A 109 -13.67 -3.44 -6.91
C PHE A 109 -15.17 -3.13 -6.81
N GLU A 110 -15.97 -3.89 -7.55
CA GLU A 110 -17.42 -3.74 -7.56
C GLU A 110 -18.01 -4.45 -6.31
N PRO A 111 -18.64 -3.73 -5.36
CA PRO A 111 -19.11 -4.34 -4.11
C PRO A 111 -20.11 -5.47 -4.31
N THR A 112 -20.90 -5.41 -5.38
CA THR A 112 -21.91 -6.44 -5.70
C THR A 112 -21.30 -7.79 -6.09
N GLN A 113 -20.00 -7.85 -6.43
CA GLN A 113 -19.27 -9.08 -6.76
C GLN A 113 -18.51 -9.68 -5.55
N GLY A 114 -18.74 -9.15 -4.35
CA GLY A 114 -18.03 -9.54 -3.14
C GLY A 114 -16.67 -8.84 -2.99
N ASN A 115 -16.06 -8.98 -1.81
CA ASN A 115 -14.79 -8.34 -1.49
C ASN A 115 -13.61 -9.24 -1.88
N PRO A 116 -12.84 -8.92 -2.96
CA PRO A 116 -11.72 -9.74 -3.39
C PRO A 116 -10.53 -9.72 -2.42
N ASN A 117 -10.49 -8.76 -1.48
CA ASN A 117 -9.40 -8.59 -0.53
C ASN A 117 -9.54 -9.48 0.71
N ALA A 118 -10.72 -10.05 0.97
CA ALA A 118 -10.95 -10.88 2.15
C ALA A 118 -9.99 -12.08 2.19
N GLU A 119 -9.83 -12.77 1.06
CA GLU A 119 -8.94 -13.91 0.95
C GLU A 119 -7.47 -13.52 1.02
N VAL A 120 -7.10 -12.38 0.43
CA VAL A 120 -5.74 -11.84 0.46
C VAL A 120 -5.36 -11.50 1.91
N ALA A 121 -6.24 -10.81 2.63
CA ALA A 121 -6.02 -10.47 4.04
C ALA A 121 -5.87 -11.73 4.92
N ARG A 122 -6.70 -12.75 4.69
CA ARG A 122 -6.60 -14.04 5.40
C ARG A 122 -5.25 -14.71 5.17
N ARG A 123 -4.72 -14.66 3.95
CA ARG A 123 -3.39 -15.23 3.60
C ARG A 123 -2.25 -14.47 4.26
N LEU A 124 -2.32 -13.13 4.27
CA LEU A 124 -1.30 -12.29 4.89
C LEU A 124 -1.29 -12.39 6.42
N ALA A 125 -2.46 -12.65 7.04
CA ALA A 125 -2.59 -12.88 8.48
C ALA A 125 -2.17 -14.30 8.91
N SER A 126 -2.07 -15.25 7.97
CA SER A 126 -1.68 -16.62 8.29
C SER A 126 -0.18 -16.66 8.58
N PRO A 127 0.26 -17.19 9.74
CA PRO A 127 1.69 -17.35 10.01
C PRO A 127 2.29 -18.18 8.88
N ALA A 128 3.41 -17.71 8.30
CA ALA A 128 4.16 -18.47 7.32
C ALA A 128 4.36 -19.88 7.89
N ARG A 129 3.95 -20.92 7.14
CA ARG A 129 4.19 -22.32 7.54
C ARG A 129 5.67 -22.44 7.78
N SER A 130 6.06 -22.48 9.05
CA SER A 130 7.45 -22.65 9.44
C SER A 130 7.90 -23.95 8.78
N TRP A 131 8.93 -23.88 7.94
CA TRP A 131 9.70 -25.05 7.50
C TRP A 131 10.51 -25.66 8.67
N ALA A 132 9.98 -25.58 9.88
CA ALA A 132 10.55 -26.19 11.08
C ALA A 132 9.76 -27.46 11.38
N ARG A 133 10.06 -28.51 10.62
CA ARG A 133 10.04 -29.93 11.01
C ARG A 133 10.20 -30.74 9.73
N CYS A 134 11.45 -30.88 9.28
CA CYS A 134 11.86 -32.05 8.52
C CYS A 134 12.12 -33.16 9.56
N PRO A 135 11.23 -34.16 9.72
CA PRO A 135 11.44 -35.24 10.72
C PRO A 135 12.68 -36.08 10.39
N ALA A 136 13.17 -36.02 9.15
CA ALA A 136 14.33 -36.74 8.66
C ALA A 136 15.65 -36.42 9.42
N LEU A 137 15.77 -35.22 10.01
CA LEU A 137 16.98 -34.84 10.75
C LEU A 137 17.03 -35.38 12.19
N LEU A 138 15.90 -35.82 12.76
CA LEU A 138 15.84 -36.41 14.10
C LEU A 138 16.07 -37.93 14.11
N ALA A 139 15.97 -38.59 12.95
CA ALA A 139 16.22 -40.02 12.83
C ALA A 139 17.73 -40.37 12.78
N PHE A 140 18.57 -39.44 12.32
CA PHE A 140 20.01 -39.69 12.17
C PHE A 140 20.80 -39.64 13.48
N THR A 141 20.28 -38.98 14.52
CA THR A 141 20.96 -38.85 15.82
C THR A 141 20.76 -40.07 16.74
N LEU A 142 19.77 -40.93 16.47
CA LEU A 142 19.47 -42.11 17.29
C LEU A 142 20.22 -43.39 16.86
N LEU A 143 20.91 -43.37 15.72
CA LEU A 143 21.65 -44.54 15.20
C LEU A 143 23.17 -44.50 15.49
N LEU A 144 23.69 -43.38 15.98
CA LEU A 144 25.11 -43.23 16.32
C LEU A 144 25.63 -44.09 17.50
N PRO A 145 24.84 -44.52 18.52
CA PRO A 145 25.38 -45.34 19.59
C PRO A 145 25.47 -46.84 19.26
N LEU A 146 25.09 -47.28 18.05
CA LEU A 146 25.17 -48.69 17.61
C LEU A 146 26.44 -49.02 16.81
N LEU A 147 27.33 -48.05 16.61
CA LEU A 147 28.60 -48.21 15.87
C LEU A 147 29.86 -48.00 16.74
N SER A 148 29.76 -48.14 18.07
CA SER A 148 30.92 -48.17 18.99
C SER A 148 30.93 -49.44 19.83
#